data_AF-A0A3N5FFF6-F1
#
_entry.id   AF-A0A3N5FFF6-F1
#
_cell.length_a   1.000
_cell.length_b   1.000
_cell.length_c   1.000
_cell.angle_alpha   90.00
_cell.angle_beta   90.00
_cell.angle_gamma   90.00
#
_symmetry.space_group_name_H-M   'P 1'
#
loop_
_entity.id
_entity.type
_entity.pdbx_description
1 polymer ?
#
loop_
_entity_poly.entity_id
_entity_poly.type
_entity_poly.pdbx_seq_one_letter_code
_entity_poly.pdbx_strand_id
1 'polypeptide(L)'
;MTRPEDSDERKAAQIVRDVSPAPSLEDRVVARLGAAGLLKVHRDWRTVLLSRSTLAIASLVGGLGLGLAIASLKVGIADAQHAYVFLLDTTRTDVNPPDAAELVRRDRAYAAWMASLERSGRLLSAVRLAPERMLVGAVERSESVPPASGVVIVQAANDSDARQLALASPHVRYGGTIEIRKKQI
;
A
#
# COMPACT_ATOMS: atom_id res chain seq x y z
N MET A 1 61.75 -58.94 33.53
CA MET A 1 61.93 -57.54 33.92
C MET A 1 60.63 -56.80 33.65
N THR A 2 59.73 -56.79 34.64
CA THR A 2 58.43 -56.09 34.59
C THR A 2 58.62 -54.67 35.14
N ARG A 3 58.17 -53.68 34.37
CA ARG A 3 58.36 -52.24 34.61
C ARG A 3 57.33 -51.75 35.66
N PRO A 4 57.76 -51.06 36.73
CA PRO A 4 56.93 -50.74 37.91
C PRO A 4 55.99 -49.52 37.79
N GLU A 5 55.55 -49.14 36.58
CA GLU A 5 54.78 -47.90 36.35
C GLU A 5 53.25 -48.06 36.51
N ASP A 6 52.72 -49.27 36.69
CA ASP A 6 51.28 -49.56 36.64
C ASP A 6 50.51 -49.32 37.97
N SER A 7 51.21 -48.94 39.05
CA SER A 7 50.62 -48.77 40.39
C SER A 7 49.99 -47.39 40.61
N ASP A 8 50.57 -46.35 40.03
CA ASP A 8 50.20 -44.98 40.37
C ASP A 8 49.03 -44.47 39.52
N GLU A 9 48.86 -44.99 38.30
CA GLU A 9 47.69 -44.69 37.45
C GLU A 9 46.38 -45.23 38.05
N ARG A 10 46.43 -46.35 38.78
CA ARG A 10 45.22 -46.93 39.41
C ARG A 10 44.71 -46.12 40.60
N LYS A 11 45.55 -45.27 41.22
CA LYS A 11 45.13 -44.42 42.35
C LYS A 11 44.50 -43.10 41.91
N ALA A 12 44.84 -42.59 40.72
CA ALA A 12 44.26 -41.35 40.18
C ALA A 12 42.84 -41.54 39.63
N ALA A 13 42.47 -42.76 39.21
CA ALA A 13 41.13 -43.06 38.68
C ALA A 13 40.03 -43.19 39.77
N GLN A 14 40.38 -43.04 41.04
CA GLN A 14 39.43 -43.13 42.16
C GLN A 14 39.06 -41.76 42.74
N ILE A 15 39.12 -40.71 41.92
CA ILE A 15 38.66 -39.38 42.31
C ILE A 15 37.17 -39.27 41.95
N VAL A 16 36.36 -39.45 42.99
CA VAL A 16 35.07 -38.79 43.24
C VAL A 16 33.99 -39.06 42.19
N ARG A 17 33.14 -40.04 42.52
CA ARG A 17 31.83 -40.23 41.90
C ARG A 17 31.04 -38.92 41.97
N ASP A 18 30.41 -38.54 40.85
CA ASP A 18 29.31 -37.56 40.79
C ASP A 18 28.17 -38.02 41.70
N VAL A 19 28.29 -37.72 43.00
CA VAL A 19 27.17 -37.83 43.91
C VAL A 19 26.30 -36.63 43.61
N SER A 20 25.22 -36.87 42.86
CA SER A 20 24.17 -35.87 42.66
C SER A 20 23.72 -35.39 44.05
N PRO A 21 23.95 -34.13 44.43
CA PRO A 21 23.60 -33.65 45.76
C PRO A 21 22.08 -33.76 45.95
N ALA A 22 21.65 -34.02 47.18
CA ALA A 22 20.23 -34.07 47.49
C ALA A 22 19.55 -32.74 47.08
N PRO A 23 18.38 -32.75 46.43
CA PRO A 23 17.71 -31.53 45.94
C PRO A 23 17.51 -30.46 47.03
N SER A 24 17.33 -30.90 48.28
CA SER A 24 17.18 -30.02 49.45
C SER A 24 18.44 -29.22 49.82
N LEU A 25 19.61 -29.54 49.27
CA LEU A 25 20.81 -28.72 49.45
C LEU A 25 20.75 -27.45 48.61
N GLU A 26 20.20 -27.53 47.41
CA GLU A 26 20.05 -26.37 46.53
C GLU A 26 19.10 -25.35 47.16
N ASP A 27 17.94 -25.78 47.64
CA ASP A 27 16.98 -24.92 48.33
C ASP A 27 17.59 -24.21 49.55
N ARG A 28 18.41 -24.92 50.33
CA ARG A 28 19.10 -24.34 51.50
C ARG A 28 20.16 -23.33 51.11
N VAL A 29 20.91 -23.57 50.05
CA VAL A 29 21.92 -22.63 49.54
C VAL A 29 21.23 -21.38 48.99
N VAL A 30 20.17 -21.55 48.19
CA VAL A 30 19.38 -20.44 47.63
C VAL A 30 18.74 -19.61 48.75
N ALA A 31 18.14 -20.25 49.76
CA ALA A 31 17.57 -19.56 50.91
C ALA A 31 18.63 -18.76 51.70
N ARG A 32 19.83 -19.33 51.88
CA ARG A 32 20.93 -18.67 52.59
C ARG A 32 21.51 -17.49 51.80
N LEU A 33 21.63 -17.61 50.48
CA LEU A 33 22.06 -16.52 49.59
C LEU A 33 21.01 -15.41 49.51
N GLY A 34 19.72 -15.76 49.54
CA GLY A 34 18.60 -14.81 49.61
C GLY A 34 18.59 -14.02 50.92
N ALA A 35 18.75 -14.71 52.06
CA ALA A 35 18.85 -14.08 53.38
C ALA A 35 20.07 -13.15 53.53
N ALA A 36 21.16 -13.46 52.82
CA ALA A 36 22.36 -12.62 52.78
C ALA A 36 22.24 -11.41 51.82
N GLY A 37 21.11 -11.23 51.12
CA GLY A 37 20.89 -10.14 50.18
C GLY A 37 21.73 -10.21 48.90
N LEU A 38 22.37 -11.36 48.64
CA LEU A 38 23.25 -11.56 47.48
C LEU A 38 22.48 -11.92 46.20
N LEU A 39 21.20 -12.32 46.32
CA LEU A 39 20.31 -12.54 45.20
C LEU A 39 19.59 -11.23 44.83
N LYS A 40 20.10 -10.53 43.81
CA LYS A 40 19.34 -9.47 43.13
C LYS A 40 18.21 -10.12 42.34
N VAL A 41 16.99 -10.06 42.87
CA VAL A 41 15.80 -10.48 42.15
C VAL A 41 15.64 -9.58 40.92
N HIS A 42 15.95 -10.12 39.74
CA HIS A 42 15.71 -9.42 38.48
C HIS A 42 14.19 -9.34 38.27
N ARG A 43 13.63 -8.16 38.59
CA ARG A 43 12.22 -7.86 38.49
C ARG A 43 11.69 -8.18 37.08
N ASP A 44 10.70 -9.06 37.03
CA ASP A 44 10.18 -9.73 35.83
C ASP A 44 9.80 -8.77 34.68
N TRP A 45 10.68 -8.68 33.68
CA TRP A 45 10.45 -8.06 32.37
C TRP A 45 9.19 -8.58 31.64
N ARG A 46 8.68 -9.76 32.04
CA ARG A 46 7.47 -10.37 31.49
C ARG A 46 6.19 -9.56 31.77
N THR A 47 6.11 -8.82 32.87
CA THR A 47 4.92 -7.97 33.15
C THR A 47 4.88 -6.70 32.29
N VAL A 48 6.02 -6.25 31.77
CA VAL A 48 6.09 -5.05 30.90
C VAL A 48 5.73 -5.39 29.44
N LEU A 49 5.95 -6.63 28.98
CA LEU A 49 5.60 -7.05 27.63
C LEU A 49 4.11 -7.34 27.44
N LEU A 50 3.40 -7.82 28.47
CA LEU A 50 1.96 -8.10 28.38
C LEU A 50 1.06 -6.85 28.41
N SER A 51 1.57 -5.70 28.88
CA SER A 51 0.81 -4.44 28.91
C SER A 51 0.87 -3.63 27.62
N ARG A 52 1.65 -4.06 26.61
CA ARG A 52 1.71 -3.40 25.29
C ARG A 52 0.89 -4.10 24.20
N SER A 53 0.49 -5.35 24.40
CA SER A 53 -0.23 -6.14 23.39
C SER A 53 -1.74 -5.85 23.31
N THR A 54 -2.35 -5.31 24.37
CA THR A 54 -3.78 -5.00 24.39
C THR A 54 -4.14 -3.70 23.67
N LEU A 55 -3.21 -2.75 23.54
CA LEU A 55 -3.48 -1.49 22.82
C LEU A 55 -3.50 -1.68 21.30
N ALA A 56 -2.72 -2.63 20.75
CA ALA A 56 -2.62 -2.84 19.31
C ALA A 56 -3.88 -3.48 18.69
N ILE A 57 -4.54 -4.39 19.41
CA ILE A 57 -5.76 -5.07 18.94
C ILE A 57 -6.96 -4.10 18.95
N ALA A 58 -7.06 -3.23 19.97
CA ALA A 58 -8.10 -2.20 20.02
C ALA A 58 -7.98 -1.19 18.86
N SER A 59 -6.76 -0.80 18.47
CA SER A 59 -6.55 0.05 17.29
C SER A 59 -6.82 -0.66 15.97
N LEU A 60 -6.58 -1.97 15.87
CA LEU A 60 -6.89 -2.72 14.65
C LEU A 60 -8.40 -2.90 14.48
N VAL A 61 -9.13 -3.25 15.54
CA VAL A 61 -10.60 -3.42 15.51
C VAL A 61 -11.30 -2.07 15.38
N GLY A 62 -10.82 -1.03 16.07
CA GLY A 62 -11.32 0.34 15.94
C GLY A 62 -11.05 0.94 14.56
N GLY A 63 -9.87 0.71 14.00
CA GLY A 63 -9.51 1.14 12.65
C GLY A 63 -10.30 0.41 11.56
N LEU A 64 -10.52 -0.91 11.72
CA LEU A 64 -11.32 -1.70 10.79
C LEU A 64 -12.81 -1.31 10.87
N GLY A 65 -13.33 -1.08 12.07
CA GLY A 65 -14.70 -0.62 12.29
C GLY A 65 -14.96 0.77 11.72
N LEU A 66 -14.04 1.71 11.92
CA LEU A 66 -14.13 3.05 11.33
C LEU A 66 -13.94 3.02 9.81
N GLY A 67 -13.02 2.19 9.30
CA GLY A 67 -12.81 1.97 7.88
C GLY A 67 -14.05 1.37 7.20
N LEU A 68 -14.69 0.38 7.84
CA LEU A 68 -15.95 -0.20 7.36
C LEU A 68 -17.11 0.77 7.48
N ALA A 69 -17.23 1.57 8.56
CA ALA A 69 -18.29 2.57 8.68
C ALA A 69 -18.17 3.68 7.61
N ILE A 70 -16.94 4.14 7.32
CA ILE A 70 -16.68 5.10 6.24
C ILE A 70 -16.89 4.46 4.87
N ALA A 71 -16.55 3.18 4.70
CA ALA A 71 -16.86 2.42 3.49
C ALA A 71 -18.37 2.21 3.31
N SER A 72 -19.12 1.94 4.38
CA SER A 72 -20.57 1.79 4.38
C SER A 72 -21.30 3.11 4.12
N LEU A 73 -20.76 4.23 4.60
CA LEU A 73 -21.20 5.58 4.19
C LEU A 73 -20.97 5.85 2.70
N LYS A 74 -20.02 5.16 2.05
CA LYS A 74 -19.84 5.17 0.58
C LYS A 74 -20.69 4.12 -0.16
N VAL A 75 -21.17 3.08 0.52
CA VAL A 75 -22.00 2.00 -0.08
C VAL A 75 -23.49 2.36 -0.07
N GLY A 76 -23.90 3.38 0.69
CA GLY A 76 -25.24 3.93 0.65
C GLY A 76 -25.43 4.96 -0.47
N ILE A 77 -25.50 4.49 -1.72
CA ILE A 77 -26.46 4.83 -2.78
C ILE A 77 -25.99 3.91 -3.93
N ALA A 78 -26.82 2.96 -4.36
CA ALA A 78 -26.70 2.38 -5.70
C ALA A 78 -27.01 3.52 -6.70
N ASP A 79 -26.07 4.46 -6.80
CA ASP A 79 -26.23 5.72 -7.51
C ASP A 79 -26.09 5.35 -8.97
N ALA A 80 -27.13 5.66 -9.76
CA ALA A 80 -27.20 5.28 -11.15
C ALA A 80 -25.92 5.70 -11.87
N GLN A 81 -25.00 4.76 -12.07
CA GLN A 81 -23.71 5.11 -12.64
C GLN A 81 -23.94 5.40 -14.12
N HIS A 82 -23.69 6.65 -14.48
CA HIS A 82 -23.79 7.09 -15.85
C HIS A 82 -22.43 6.95 -16.51
N ALA A 83 -22.44 6.49 -17.77
CA ALA A 83 -21.25 6.53 -18.59
C ALA A 83 -21.07 7.94 -19.15
N TYR A 84 -19.85 8.48 -19.03
CA TYR A 84 -19.45 9.74 -19.64
C TYR A 84 -18.30 9.49 -20.61
N VAL A 85 -18.29 10.25 -21.69
CA VAL A 85 -17.24 10.26 -22.71
C VAL A 85 -16.43 11.53 -22.53
N PHE A 86 -15.13 11.38 -22.30
CA PHE A 86 -14.15 12.46 -22.27
C PHE A 86 -13.44 12.49 -23.61
N LEU A 87 -13.58 13.60 -24.34
CA LEU A 87 -12.81 13.86 -25.55
C LEU A 87 -11.64 14.76 -25.18
N LEU A 88 -10.44 14.25 -25.33
CA LEU A 88 -9.22 14.93 -24.93
C LEU A 88 -8.75 15.77 -26.11
N ASP A 89 -8.56 17.06 -25.90
CA ASP A 89 -8.10 17.97 -26.93
C ASP A 89 -6.71 18.51 -26.59
N THR A 90 -5.75 18.23 -27.46
CA THR A 90 -4.34 18.63 -27.34
C THR A 90 -4.04 19.96 -28.05
N THR A 91 -5.04 20.73 -28.50
CA THR A 91 -4.83 22.06 -29.08
C THR A 91 -4.42 23.07 -28.01
N ARG A 92 -3.27 22.82 -27.39
CA ARG A 92 -2.55 23.80 -26.64
C ARG A 92 -1.76 24.63 -27.63
N THR A 93 -2.06 25.92 -27.68
CA THR A 93 -1.29 26.98 -28.35
C THR A 93 -0.03 27.30 -27.56
N ASP A 94 0.74 26.27 -27.19
CA ASP A 94 2.04 26.53 -26.58
C ASP A 94 2.97 27.12 -27.62
N VAL A 95 3.42 28.34 -27.32
CA VAL A 95 4.43 29.04 -28.12
C VAL A 95 5.74 28.22 -28.18
N ASN A 96 5.97 27.33 -27.19
CA ASN A 96 7.14 26.45 -27.15
C ASN A 96 6.73 24.98 -27.00
N PRO A 97 7.13 24.09 -27.92
CA PRO A 97 6.89 22.66 -27.78
C PRO A 97 7.63 22.10 -26.55
N PRO A 98 7.00 21.18 -25.79
CA PRO A 98 7.64 20.56 -24.63
C PRO A 98 8.88 19.75 -25.03
N ASP A 99 9.88 19.73 -24.16
CA ASP A 99 11.06 18.89 -24.36
C ASP A 99 10.72 17.38 -24.19
N ALA A 100 11.65 16.51 -24.63
CA ALA A 100 11.46 15.07 -24.56
C ALA A 100 11.27 14.55 -23.12
N ALA A 101 11.91 15.18 -22.14
CA ALA A 101 11.79 14.77 -20.74
C ALA A 101 10.40 15.12 -20.18
N GLU A 102 9.83 16.26 -20.57
CA GLU A 102 8.47 16.65 -20.24
C GLU A 102 7.45 15.72 -20.88
N LEU A 103 7.61 15.35 -22.16
CA LEU A 103 6.75 14.37 -22.81
C LEU A 103 6.69 13.05 -22.03
N VAL A 104 7.84 12.52 -21.61
CA VAL A 104 7.91 11.29 -20.79
C VAL A 104 7.21 11.47 -19.44
N ARG A 105 7.35 12.63 -18.79
CA ARG A 105 6.64 12.93 -17.53
C ARG A 105 5.13 13.02 -17.73
N ARG A 106 4.67 13.63 -18.81
CA ARG A 106 3.24 13.73 -19.17
C ARG A 106 2.65 12.35 -19.40
N ASP A 107 3.31 11.51 -20.20
CA ASP A 107 2.87 10.15 -20.49
C ASP A 107 2.81 9.29 -19.22
N ARG A 108 3.82 9.37 -18.35
CA ARG A 108 3.81 8.64 -17.07
C ARG A 108 2.68 9.09 -16.16
N ALA A 109 2.44 10.40 -16.04
CA ALA A 109 1.35 10.92 -15.24
C ALA A 109 -0.01 10.47 -15.78
N TYR A 110 -0.19 10.49 -17.10
CA TYR A 110 -1.39 10.00 -17.76
C TYR A 110 -1.62 8.51 -17.50
N ALA A 111 -0.59 7.67 -17.66
CA ALA A 111 -0.67 6.24 -17.36
C ALA A 111 -1.07 5.96 -15.90
N ALA A 112 -0.52 6.71 -14.95
CA ALA A 112 -0.88 6.59 -13.53
C ALA A 112 -2.35 6.96 -13.26
N TRP A 113 -2.85 8.01 -13.93
CA TRP A 113 -4.26 8.40 -13.84
C TRP A 113 -5.19 7.33 -14.42
N MET A 114 -4.86 6.78 -15.60
CA MET A 114 -5.61 5.67 -16.20
C MET A 114 -5.67 4.45 -15.29
N ALA A 115 -4.52 4.03 -14.73
CA ALA A 115 -4.45 2.93 -13.78
C ALA A 115 -5.24 3.20 -12.49
N SER A 116 -5.38 4.46 -12.09
CA SER A 116 -6.24 4.84 -10.96
C SER A 116 -7.71 4.66 -11.28
N LEU A 117 -8.16 5.07 -12.46
CA LEU A 117 -9.54 4.88 -12.91
C LEU A 117 -9.89 3.39 -13.00
N GLU A 118 -9.00 2.59 -13.58
CA GLU A 118 -9.16 1.14 -13.71
C GLU A 118 -9.26 0.45 -12.34
N ARG A 119 -8.33 0.72 -11.41
CA ARG A 119 -8.38 0.16 -10.04
C ARG A 119 -9.63 0.55 -9.25
N SER A 120 -10.21 1.71 -9.57
CA SER A 120 -11.46 2.17 -8.95
C SER A 120 -12.72 1.64 -9.63
N GLY A 121 -12.59 0.85 -10.70
CA GLY A 121 -13.72 0.38 -11.50
C GLY A 121 -14.41 1.48 -12.32
N ARG A 122 -13.82 2.68 -12.40
CA ARG A 122 -14.40 3.83 -13.08
C ARG A 122 -14.03 3.92 -14.56
N LEU A 123 -13.05 3.14 -15.04
CA LEU A 123 -12.68 3.12 -16.44
C LEU A 123 -13.50 2.08 -17.21
N LEU A 124 -14.23 2.51 -18.23
CA LEU A 124 -14.93 1.61 -19.15
C LEU A 124 -14.12 1.32 -20.42
N SER A 125 -13.50 2.34 -21.00
CA SER A 125 -12.69 2.20 -22.21
C SER A 125 -11.78 3.42 -22.38
N ALA A 126 -10.67 3.25 -23.08
CA ALA A 126 -9.85 4.37 -23.53
C ALA A 126 -9.17 4.05 -24.85
N VAL A 127 -9.15 5.03 -25.74
CA VAL A 127 -8.56 4.92 -27.08
C VAL A 127 -7.76 6.20 -27.34
N ARG A 128 -6.47 6.03 -27.68
CA ARG A 128 -5.66 7.12 -28.22
C ARG A 128 -5.97 7.24 -29.71
N LEU A 129 -6.27 8.44 -30.16
CA LEU A 129 -6.55 8.71 -31.57
C LEU A 129 -5.26 9.11 -32.28
N ALA A 130 -5.14 8.68 -33.53
CA ALA A 130 -4.10 9.15 -34.43
C ALA A 130 -4.42 10.60 -34.86
N PRO A 131 -3.41 11.42 -35.18
CA PRO A 131 -3.63 12.79 -35.67
C PRO A 131 -4.35 12.81 -37.02
N GLU A 132 -4.23 11.76 -37.82
CA GLU A 132 -4.91 11.61 -39.09
C GLU A 132 -6.41 11.41 -38.88
N ARG A 133 -7.23 12.23 -39.55
CA ARG A 133 -8.68 12.08 -39.57
C ARG A 133 -9.19 12.03 -41.00
N MET A 134 -10.14 11.13 -41.24
CA MET A 134 -10.92 11.08 -42.47
C MET A 134 -12.36 11.44 -42.13
N LEU A 135 -12.88 12.49 -42.76
CA LEU A 135 -14.27 12.92 -42.61
C LEU A 135 -15.08 12.35 -43.78
N VAL A 136 -16.23 11.75 -43.49
CA VAL A 136 -17.13 11.19 -44.49
C VAL A 136 -18.50 11.86 -44.33
N GLY A 137 -19.00 12.50 -45.40
CA GLY A 137 -20.30 13.20 -45.43
C GLY A 137 -20.20 14.71 -45.73
N ALA A 138 -21.37 15.37 -45.85
CA ALA A 138 -21.46 16.81 -46.06
C ALA A 138 -21.19 17.56 -44.74
N VAL A 139 -19.91 17.61 -44.36
CA VAL A 139 -19.44 18.49 -43.29
C VAL A 139 -19.11 19.82 -43.95
N GLU A 140 -20.09 20.72 -44.05
CA GLU A 140 -19.78 22.13 -44.28
C GLU A 140 -18.76 22.53 -43.23
N ARG A 141 -17.59 23.00 -43.68
CA ARG A 141 -16.37 23.24 -42.88
C ARG A 141 -16.70 23.72 -41.47
N SER A 142 -16.76 22.78 -40.53
CA SER A 142 -16.75 23.13 -39.11
C SER A 142 -15.30 23.40 -38.75
N GLU A 143 -14.83 24.60 -39.08
CA GLU A 143 -13.55 25.14 -38.61
C GLU A 143 -13.50 25.26 -37.07
N SER A 144 -14.62 24.98 -36.38
CA SER A 144 -14.78 25.23 -34.95
C SER A 144 -14.52 24.04 -34.03
N VAL A 145 -14.37 22.80 -34.55
CA VAL A 145 -14.17 21.62 -33.68
C VAL A 145 -12.70 21.19 -33.68
N PRO A 146 -11.98 21.40 -32.56
CA PRO A 146 -10.61 20.93 -32.41
C PRO A 146 -10.51 19.40 -32.58
N PRO A 147 -9.45 18.88 -33.19
CA PRO A 147 -9.23 17.44 -33.26
C PRO A 147 -9.00 16.87 -31.85
N ALA A 148 -9.80 15.88 -31.47
CA ALA A 148 -9.55 15.11 -30.26
C ALA A 148 -8.33 14.19 -30.46
N SER A 149 -7.45 14.14 -29.47
CA SER A 149 -6.28 13.26 -29.43
C SER A 149 -6.57 11.92 -28.75
N GLY A 150 -7.69 11.81 -28.05
CA GLY A 150 -8.07 10.62 -27.32
C GLY A 150 -9.52 10.65 -26.87
N VAL A 151 -10.04 9.45 -26.58
CA VAL A 151 -11.36 9.22 -26.00
C VAL A 151 -11.18 8.37 -24.75
N VAL A 152 -11.79 8.79 -23.64
CA VAL A 152 -11.86 7.99 -22.42
C VAL A 152 -13.32 7.90 -21.99
N ILE A 153 -13.81 6.70 -21.79
CA ILE A 153 -15.17 6.44 -21.31
C ILE A 153 -15.06 6.05 -19.84
N VAL A 154 -15.72 6.81 -18.97
CA VAL A 154 -15.70 6.59 -17.52
C VAL A 154 -17.10 6.40 -16.95
N GLN A 155 -17.19 5.71 -15.82
CA GLN A 155 -18.35 5.74 -14.94
C GLN A 155 -18.20 6.85 -13.90
N ALA A 156 -19.27 7.62 -13.73
CA ALA A 156 -19.39 8.60 -12.66
C ALA A 156 -20.83 8.63 -12.12
N ALA A 157 -20.98 9.03 -10.86
CA ALA A 157 -22.27 9.07 -10.19
C ALA A 157 -23.19 10.15 -10.80
N ASN A 158 -22.64 11.30 -11.16
CA ASN A 158 -23.37 12.46 -11.68
C ASN A 158 -22.42 13.40 -12.44
N ASP A 159 -22.97 14.46 -13.01
CA ASP A 159 -22.22 15.43 -13.82
C ASP A 159 -21.09 16.10 -13.02
N SER A 160 -21.29 16.32 -11.71
CA SER A 160 -20.26 16.89 -10.84
C SER A 160 -19.09 15.92 -10.63
N ASP A 161 -19.37 14.65 -10.39
CA ASP A 161 -18.34 13.61 -10.26
C ASP A 161 -17.56 13.43 -11.57
N ALA A 162 -18.25 13.41 -12.72
CA ALA A 162 -17.62 13.36 -14.04
C ALA A 162 -16.69 14.57 -14.26
N ARG A 163 -17.14 15.78 -13.90
CA ARG A 163 -16.32 17.00 -13.97
C ARG A 163 -15.09 16.91 -13.07
N GLN A 164 -15.22 16.39 -11.85
CA GLN A 164 -14.09 16.22 -10.94
C GLN A 164 -13.06 15.21 -11.50
N LEU A 165 -13.51 14.10 -12.08
CA LEU A 165 -12.65 13.13 -12.74
C LEU A 165 -11.88 13.76 -13.92
N ALA A 166 -12.56 14.58 -14.73
CA ALA A 166 -11.94 15.29 -15.85
C ALA A 166 -10.91 16.32 -15.37
N LEU A 167 -11.22 17.12 -14.35
CA LEU A 167 -10.31 18.10 -13.76
C LEU A 167 -9.07 17.45 -13.11
N ALA A 168 -9.20 16.22 -12.62
CA ALA A 168 -8.08 15.45 -12.08
C ALA A 168 -7.15 14.90 -13.18
N SER A 169 -7.57 14.93 -14.45
CA SER A 169 -6.77 14.43 -15.56
C SER A 169 -5.47 15.23 -15.71
N PRO A 170 -4.31 14.57 -15.86
CA PRO A 170 -3.06 15.23 -16.22
C PRO A 170 -3.19 16.07 -17.49
N HIS A 171 -4.08 15.69 -18.41
CA HIS A 171 -4.33 16.42 -19.65
C HIS A 171 -4.71 17.88 -19.40
N VAL A 172 -5.62 18.13 -18.44
CA VAL A 172 -6.03 19.48 -18.04
C VAL A 172 -4.89 20.23 -17.34
N ARG A 173 -4.14 19.55 -16.47
CA ARG A 173 -2.98 20.14 -15.78
C ARG A 173 -1.91 20.65 -16.75
N TYR A 174 -1.73 19.95 -17.86
CA TYR A 174 -0.81 20.33 -18.92
C TYR A 174 -1.46 21.22 -19.98
N GLY A 175 -2.54 21.93 -19.64
CA GLY A 175 -3.16 22.96 -20.48
C GLY A 175 -3.98 22.44 -21.66
N GLY A 176 -4.27 21.15 -21.72
CA GLY A 176 -5.27 20.60 -22.62
C GLY A 176 -6.69 20.87 -22.12
N THR A 177 -7.67 20.67 -23.00
CA THR A 177 -9.08 20.73 -22.62
C THR A 177 -9.70 19.33 -22.71
N ILE A 178 -10.78 19.13 -21.95
CA ILE A 178 -11.56 17.90 -22.01
C ILE A 178 -13.02 18.29 -22.22
N GLU A 179 -13.61 17.82 -23.32
CA GLU A 179 -15.05 17.88 -23.50
C GLU A 179 -15.69 16.68 -22.81
N ILE A 180 -16.72 16.93 -21.99
CA ILE A 180 -17.45 15.90 -21.26
C ILE A 180 -18.82 15.73 -21.91
N ARG A 181 -19.13 14.52 -22.37
CA ARG A 181 -20.45 14.16 -22.90
C ARG A 181 -21.06 13.02 -22.09
N LYS A 182 -22.34 13.12 -21.77
CA LYS A 182 -23.07 12.00 -21.17
C LYS A 182 -23.38 10.97 -22.26
N LYS A 183 -23.03 9.70 -22.04
CA LYS A 183 -23.36 8.62 -22.96
C LYS A 183 -24.83 8.24 -22.76
N GLN A 184 -25.64 8.42 -23.79
CA GLN A 184 -26.98 7.85 -23.84
C GLN A 184 -26.84 6.35 -24.12
N ILE A 185 -27.48 5.53 -23.28
CA ILE A 185 -27.58 4.08 -23.48
C ILE A 185 -28.86 3.82 -24.29
#